data_AF-A0A0U1NVB2-F1
#
_entry.id   AF-A0A0U1NVB2-F1
#
_cell.length_a   1.000
_cell.length_b   1.000
_cell.length_c   1.000
_cell.angle_alpha   90.00
_cell.angle_beta   90.00
_cell.angle_gamma   90.00
#
_symmetry.space_group_name_H-M   'P 1'
#
loop_
_entity.id
_entity.type
_entity.pdbx_description
1 polymer ?
#
loop_
_entity_poly.entity_id
_entity_poly.type
_entity_poly.pdbx_seq_one_letter_code
_entity_poly.pdbx_strand_id
1 'polypeptide(L)'
;MLGNHRKLEKILGSPPHFFRSGTAFYDEVAAKIVNDIGEEPVNFDILGDAGATFNRNQIRNALLKAKPGSIVICHMNHPEKDTAEGIKLVVPELKQMGFQFVKLIDYPLQ
;
A
#
# COMPACT_ATOMS: atom_id res chain seq x y z
N MET A 1 -13.96 3.15 -18.44
CA MET A 1 -12.64 2.74 -17.92
C MET A 1 -12.13 3.68 -16.82
N LEU A 2 -12.24 5.02 -16.94
CA LEU A 2 -11.73 5.99 -15.94
C LEU A 2 -12.69 6.35 -14.77
N GLY A 3 -13.61 5.45 -14.40
CA GLY A 3 -14.65 5.76 -13.41
C GLY A 3 -14.07 6.16 -12.05
N ASN A 4 -13.11 5.38 -11.55
CA ASN A 4 -12.46 5.63 -10.26
C ASN A 4 -11.53 6.87 -10.32
N HIS A 5 -10.73 7.01 -11.38
CA HIS A 5 -9.87 8.18 -11.60
C HIS A 5 -10.65 9.49 -11.49
N ARG A 6 -11.72 9.63 -12.29
CA ARG A 6 -12.58 10.84 -12.28
C ARG A 6 -13.29 11.05 -10.95
N LYS A 7 -13.65 9.96 -10.26
CA LYS A 7 -14.28 10.05 -8.93
C LYS A 7 -13.29 10.57 -7.90
N LEU A 8 -12.06 10.06 -7.89
CA LEU A 8 -11.00 10.50 -6.99
C LEU A 8 -10.59 11.95 -7.30
N GLU A 9 -10.42 12.32 -8.56
CA GLU A 9 -10.11 13.69 -8.97
C GLU A 9 -11.12 14.71 -8.42
N LYS A 10 -12.43 14.39 -8.52
CA LYS A 10 -13.49 15.25 -7.96
C LYS A 10 -13.45 15.36 -6.44
N ILE A 11 -13.06 14.30 -5.73
CA ILE A 11 -13.02 14.27 -4.26
C ILE A 11 -11.75 14.95 -3.75
N LEU A 12 -10.62 14.76 -4.43
CA LEU A 12 -9.29 15.18 -3.99
C LEU A 12 -8.90 16.57 -4.54
N GLY A 13 -9.54 17.03 -5.63
CA GLY A 13 -9.20 18.28 -6.33
C GLY A 13 -8.02 18.14 -7.31
N SER A 14 -7.39 16.97 -7.37
CA SER A 14 -6.34 16.62 -8.32
C SER A 14 -6.43 15.14 -8.68
N PRO A 15 -5.96 14.71 -9.86
CA PRO A 15 -5.90 13.30 -10.20
C PRO A 15 -5.00 12.53 -9.22
N PRO A 16 -5.29 11.24 -8.96
CA PRO A 16 -4.37 10.39 -8.22
C PRO A 16 -3.05 10.23 -8.99
N HIS A 17 -1.95 10.02 -8.26
CA HIS A 17 -0.62 9.81 -8.85
C HIS A 17 -0.29 8.33 -9.08
N PHE A 18 -0.89 7.44 -8.30
CA PHE A 18 -0.50 6.02 -8.26
C PHE A 18 -1.71 5.12 -8.47
N PHE A 19 -1.47 4.00 -9.15
CA PHE A 19 -2.45 2.94 -9.34
C PHE A 19 -1.92 1.61 -8.79
N ARG A 20 -2.76 0.88 -8.05
CA ARG A 20 -2.55 -0.54 -7.72
C ARG A 20 -3.68 -1.40 -8.29
N SER A 21 -3.38 -2.44 -9.08
CA SER A 21 -4.40 -3.38 -9.54
C SER A 21 -4.96 -4.22 -8.38
N GLY A 22 -6.22 -4.65 -8.48
CA GLY A 22 -6.89 -5.36 -7.39
C GLY A 22 -6.18 -6.65 -6.96
N THR A 23 -5.62 -7.39 -7.92
CA THR A 23 -4.87 -8.63 -7.72
C THR A 23 -3.37 -8.42 -7.58
N ALA A 24 -2.89 -7.16 -7.57
CA ALA A 24 -1.47 -6.82 -7.60
C ALA A 24 -0.70 -7.42 -8.80
N PHE A 25 -1.42 -7.77 -9.87
CA PHE A 25 -0.87 -8.24 -11.12
C PHE A 25 -0.99 -7.16 -12.20
N TYR A 26 0.08 -7.01 -12.98
CA TYR A 26 0.12 -6.18 -14.18
C TYR A 26 0.72 -7.00 -15.30
N ASP A 27 0.04 -7.04 -16.44
CA ASP A 27 0.69 -7.30 -17.71
C ASP A 27 1.14 -5.97 -18.34
N GLU A 28 1.84 -6.05 -19.47
CA GLU A 28 2.34 -4.88 -20.19
C GLU A 28 1.22 -3.94 -20.64
N VAL A 29 0.05 -4.49 -20.98
CA VAL A 29 -1.11 -3.72 -21.42
C VAL A 29 -1.68 -2.93 -20.25
N ALA A 30 -1.87 -3.55 -19.08
CA ALA A 30 -2.32 -2.90 -17.87
C ALA A 30 -1.35 -1.81 -17.41
N ALA A 31 -0.04 -2.10 -17.40
CA ALA A 31 0.99 -1.12 -17.08
C ALA A 31 0.96 0.07 -18.05
N LYS A 32 0.81 -0.18 -19.36
CA LYS A 32 0.67 0.86 -20.37
C LYS A 32 -0.56 1.72 -20.14
N ILE A 33 -1.72 1.13 -19.86
CA ILE A 33 -2.96 1.88 -19.61
C ILE A 33 -2.79 2.82 -18.41
N VAL A 34 -2.17 2.34 -17.33
CA VAL A 34 -1.90 3.16 -16.13
C VAL A 34 -1.01 4.36 -16.47
N ASN A 35 0.08 4.13 -17.20
CA ASN A 35 0.95 5.22 -17.66
C ASN A 35 0.23 6.20 -18.60
N ASP A 36 -0.58 5.70 -19.55
CA ASP A 36 -1.30 6.53 -20.52
C ASP A 36 -2.35 7.44 -19.85
N ILE A 37 -2.82 7.11 -18.64
CA ILE A 37 -3.75 7.93 -17.86
C ILE A 37 -3.05 8.88 -16.88
N GLY A 38 -1.71 8.90 -16.90
CA GLY A 38 -0.88 9.77 -16.05
C GLY A 38 -0.69 9.28 -14.62
N GLU A 39 -0.98 8.00 -14.35
CA GLU A 39 -0.73 7.35 -13.06
C GLU A 39 0.51 6.46 -13.15
N GLU A 40 1.17 6.21 -12.03
CA GLU A 40 2.31 5.29 -11.92
C GLU A 40 1.87 3.95 -11.30
N PRO A 41 2.16 2.79 -11.92
CA PRO A 41 1.81 1.50 -11.34
C PRO A 41 2.70 1.20 -10.13
N VAL A 42 2.10 0.92 -8.97
CA VAL A 42 2.83 0.63 -7.73
C VAL A 42 2.39 -0.71 -7.15
N ASN A 43 3.34 -1.47 -6.61
CA ASN A 43 3.10 -2.72 -5.90
C ASN A 43 3.73 -2.71 -4.51
N PHE A 44 3.84 -3.88 -3.88
CA PHE A 44 4.40 -4.06 -2.54
C PHE A 44 5.38 -5.24 -2.52
N ASP A 45 6.27 -5.27 -1.53
CA ASP A 45 7.15 -6.41 -1.24
C ASP A 45 6.74 -7.18 0.03
N ILE A 46 5.94 -6.57 0.91
CA ILE A 46 5.49 -7.20 2.16
C ILE A 46 3.96 -7.32 2.23
N LEU A 47 3.47 -8.55 2.36
CA LEU A 47 2.10 -8.85 2.78
C LEU A 47 1.95 -8.57 4.28
N GLY A 48 1.44 -7.39 4.64
CA GLY A 48 1.33 -6.95 6.02
C GLY A 48 0.22 -7.65 6.81
N ASP A 49 -0.93 -7.91 6.19
CA ASP A 49 -2.10 -8.49 6.85
C ASP A 49 -2.77 -9.65 6.10
N ALA A 50 -2.19 -10.03 4.95
CA ALA A 50 -2.68 -11.08 4.06
C ALA A 50 -4.19 -10.97 3.74
N GLY A 51 -4.66 -9.76 3.40
CA GLY A 51 -6.08 -9.55 3.09
C GLY A 51 -6.96 -9.54 4.34
N ALA A 52 -6.47 -8.91 5.42
CA ALA A 52 -7.11 -8.86 6.73
C ALA A 52 -7.39 -10.25 7.37
N THR A 53 -6.57 -11.26 7.04
CA THR A 53 -6.69 -12.62 7.60
C THR A 53 -5.71 -12.87 8.73
N PHE A 54 -4.61 -12.12 8.80
CA PHE A 54 -3.63 -12.24 9.87
C PHE A 54 -4.15 -11.73 11.21
N ASN A 55 -3.76 -12.42 12.28
CA ASN A 55 -3.91 -11.89 13.64
C ASN A 55 -2.81 -10.86 13.96
N ARG A 56 -2.98 -10.15 15.07
CA ARG A 56 -2.03 -9.10 15.52
C ARG A 56 -0.55 -9.51 15.53
N ASN A 57 -0.24 -10.74 15.95
CA ASN A 57 1.14 -11.23 16.06
C ASN A 57 1.71 -11.56 14.68
N GLN A 58 0.89 -12.11 13.78
CA GLN A 58 1.28 -12.36 12.39
C GLN A 58 1.55 -11.04 11.65
N ILE A 59 0.72 -10.01 11.85
CA ILE A 59 0.93 -8.67 11.30
C ILE A 59 2.26 -8.10 11.79
N ARG A 60 2.49 -8.11 13.11
CA ARG A 60 3.76 -7.67 13.70
C ARG A 60 4.96 -8.37 13.07
N ASN A 61 4.94 -9.71 13.02
CA ASN A 61 6.04 -10.50 12.48
C ASN A 61 6.23 -10.32 10.97
N ALA A 62 5.18 -10.00 10.22
CA ALA A 62 5.28 -9.66 8.81
C ALA A 62 5.99 -8.32 8.61
N LEU A 63 5.58 -7.28 9.35
CA LEU A 63 6.13 -5.93 9.23
C LEU A 63 7.59 -5.83 9.72
N LEU A 64 8.00 -6.65 10.69
CA LEU A 64 9.40 -6.72 11.14
C LEU A 64 10.38 -7.26 10.10
N LYS A 65 9.89 -7.78 8.95
CA LYS A 65 10.73 -8.18 7.81
C LYS A 65 11.09 -7.01 6.89
N ALA A 66 10.56 -5.81 7.16
CA ALA A 66 10.82 -4.61 6.38
C ALA A 66 12.31 -4.31 6.25
N LYS A 67 12.68 -3.83 5.07
CA LYS A 67 13.99 -3.27 4.75
C LYS A 67 13.79 -1.80 4.34
N PRO A 68 14.85 -0.97 4.33
CA PRO A 68 14.74 0.38 3.79
C PRO A 68 14.17 0.35 2.36
N GLY A 69 13.09 1.11 2.13
CA GLY A 69 12.36 1.13 0.87
C GLY A 69 11.23 0.10 0.73
N SER A 70 11.01 -0.78 1.70
CA SER A 70 9.87 -1.72 1.66
C SER A 70 8.53 -0.98 1.63
N ILE A 71 7.61 -1.44 0.78
CA ILE A 71 6.21 -1.07 0.70
C ILE A 71 5.39 -2.23 1.28
N VAL A 72 4.66 -1.94 2.35
CA VAL A 72 3.79 -2.91 3.02
C VAL A 72 2.35 -2.74 2.54
N ILE A 73 1.71 -3.82 2.10
CA ILE A 73 0.26 -3.82 1.83
C ILE A 73 -0.54 -4.24 3.06
N CYS A 74 -1.54 -3.42 3.42
CA CYS A 74 -2.57 -3.72 4.41
C CYS A 74 -3.95 -3.31 3.89
N HIS A 75 -5.00 -3.82 4.53
CA HIS A 75 -6.38 -3.66 4.11
C HIS A 75 -7.23 -3.01 5.21
N MET A 76 -8.18 -2.15 4.80
CA MET A 76 -9.12 -1.46 5.69
C MET A 76 -10.58 -1.77 5.35
N ASN A 77 -10.84 -2.86 4.62
CA ASN A 77 -12.17 -3.29 4.21
C ASN A 77 -12.86 -4.22 5.24
N HIS A 78 -12.16 -4.59 6.32
CA HIS A 78 -12.65 -5.46 7.40
C HIS A 78 -12.32 -4.85 8.77
N PRO A 79 -13.06 -3.82 9.23
CA PRO A 79 -12.76 -3.11 10.48
C PRO A 79 -12.88 -3.98 11.74
N GLU A 80 -13.56 -5.12 11.65
CA GLU A 80 -13.69 -6.11 12.72
C GLU A 80 -12.44 -6.99 12.92
N LYS A 81 -11.44 -6.87 12.03
CA LYS A 81 -10.22 -7.68 12.03
C LYS A 81 -9.07 -6.98 12.73
N ASP A 82 -7.98 -7.73 12.90
CA ASP A 82 -6.83 -7.35 13.70
C ASP A 82 -5.87 -6.34 13.04
N THR A 83 -6.10 -5.92 11.78
CA THR A 83 -5.16 -5.04 11.04
C THR A 83 -4.82 -3.78 11.83
N ALA A 84 -5.82 -3.07 12.36
CA ALA A 84 -5.58 -1.82 13.11
C ALA A 84 -4.75 -2.06 14.38
N GLU A 85 -5.07 -3.11 15.15
CA GLU A 85 -4.37 -3.42 16.40
C GLU A 85 -2.95 -3.95 16.15
N GLY A 86 -2.73 -4.73 15.09
CA GLY A 86 -1.39 -5.16 14.68
C GLY A 86 -0.50 -4.00 14.26
N ILE A 87 -1.02 -3.04 13.48
CA ILE A 87 -0.29 -1.84 13.07
C ILE A 87 0.07 -0.96 14.28
N LYS A 88 -0.87 -0.73 15.21
CA LYS A 88 -0.60 0.05 16.44
C LYS A 88 0.55 -0.53 17.26
N LEU A 89 0.67 -1.87 17.26
CA LEU A 89 1.71 -2.56 18.00
C LEU A 89 3.09 -2.44 17.34
N VAL A 90 3.19 -2.63 16.02
CA VAL A 90 4.50 -2.74 15.34
C VAL A 90 5.09 -1.41 14.87
N VAL A 91 4.27 -0.38 14.62
CA VAL A 91 4.77 0.94 14.18
C VAL A 91 5.77 1.57 15.17
N PRO A 92 5.52 1.57 16.50
CA PRO A 92 6.50 2.05 17.47
C PRO A 92 7.83 1.28 17.44
N GLU A 93 7.78 -0.04 17.25
CA GLU A 93 8.98 -0.88 17.19
C GLU A 93 9.83 -0.56 15.96
N LEU A 94 9.20 -0.44 14.79
CA LEU A 94 9.90 -0.03 13.57
C LEU A 94 10.54 1.35 13.70
N LYS A 95 9.86 2.30 14.35
CA LYS A 95 10.45 3.62 14.66
C LYS A 95 11.67 3.51 15.57
N GLN A 96 11.63 2.66 16.59
CA GLN A 96 12.79 2.40 17.47
C GLN A 96 13.96 1.76 16.72
N MET A 97 13.67 0.96 15.70
CA MET A 97 14.68 0.39 14.78
C MET A 97 15.24 1.41 13.77
N GLY A 98 14.76 2.66 13.79
CA GLY A 98 15.24 3.74 12.92
C GLY A 98 14.46 3.91 11.62
N PHE A 99 13.35 3.19 11.41
CA PHE A 99 12.52 3.40 10.23
C PHE A 99 11.76 4.73 10.28
N GLN A 100 11.61 5.33 9.12
CA GLN A 100 10.69 6.43 8.87
C GLN A 100 9.57 5.97 7.95
N PHE A 101 8.34 6.39 8.26
CA PHE A 101 7.18 6.17 7.40
C PHE A 101 6.98 7.40 6.54
N VAL A 102 7.03 7.21 5.22
CA VAL A 102 6.94 8.28 4.22
C VAL A 102 5.79 8.01 3.27
N LYS A 103 5.38 9.03 2.52
CA LYS A 103 4.43 8.83 1.41
C LYS A 103 5.18 8.29 0.21
N LEU A 104 4.49 7.55 -0.65
CA LEU A 104 5.06 7.05 -1.92
C LEU A 104 5.63 8.19 -2.78
N ILE A 105 4.96 9.35 -2.80
CA ILE A 105 5.41 10.51 -3.58
C ILE A 105 6.74 11.12 -3.07
N ASP A 106 7.11 10.85 -1.82
CA ASP A 106 8.30 11.43 -1.17
C ASP A 106 9.52 10.48 -1.25
N TYR A 107 9.38 9.29 -1.83
CA TYR A 107 10.43 8.28 -1.88
C TYR A 107 10.59 7.69 -3.29
N PRO A 108 11.82 7.58 -3.82
CA PRO A 108 12.03 7.00 -5.15
C PRO A 108 11.54 5.56 -5.22
N LEU A 109 10.66 5.28 -6.17
CA LEU A 109 10.27 3.92 -6.52
C LEU A 109 11.40 3.26 -7.33
N GLN A 110 11.66 1.99 -7.05
CA GLN A 110 12.71 1.19 -7.71
C GLN A 110 12.13 0.29 -8.78
#